data_AF-A0A7X1L5U6-F1
#
_entry.id   AF-A0A7X1L5U6-F1
#
_cell.length_a   1.000
_cell.length_b   1.000
_cell.length_c   1.000
_cell.angle_alpha   90.00
_cell.angle_beta   90.00
_cell.angle_gamma   90.00
#
_symmetry.space_group_name_H-M   'P 1'
#
loop_
_entity.id
_entity.type
_entity.pdbx_description
1 polymer ?
#
loop_
_entity_poly.entity_id
_entity_poly.type
_entity_poly.pdbx_seq_one_letter_code
_entity_poly.pdbx_strand_id
1 'polypeptide(L)'
;MIIYDGEYSWKGKSTAKKRPISWWRSSYRLRIVDVSRNTPGIVFLKPHVVLFADTGEGASVTNCLPDLAKQICEDFALDLNRVVWVEDRPEIKERFRVAVFRPVARLGRDVFYQVAWRAAIPSELSLITAHCA
;
A
#
# COMPACT_ATOMS: atom_id res chain seq x y z
N MET A 1 -1.83 -14.18 8.28
CA MET A 1 -1.67 -15.03 7.08
C MET A 1 -1.15 -14.19 5.92
N ILE A 2 -0.16 -14.66 5.16
CA ILE A 2 0.35 -13.95 3.98
C ILE A 2 -0.62 -14.20 2.80
N ILE A 3 -1.10 -13.11 2.18
CA ILE A 3 -1.92 -13.15 0.96
C ILE A 3 -1.03 -13.13 -0.27
N TYR A 4 0.03 -12.31 -0.25
CA TYR A 4 0.95 -12.13 -1.36
C TYR A 4 2.34 -11.76 -0.83
N ASP A 5 3.39 -12.26 -1.48
CA ASP A 5 4.77 -11.87 -1.25
C ASP A 5 5.57 -12.06 -2.54
N GLY A 6 5.98 -10.96 -3.17
CA GLY A 6 6.65 -11.02 -4.45
C GLY A 6 6.93 -9.67 -5.06
N GLU A 7 7.47 -9.70 -6.28
CA GLU A 7 7.62 -8.51 -7.08
C GLU A 7 6.30 -8.19 -7.79
N TYR A 8 5.75 -7.03 -7.47
CA TYR A 8 4.55 -6.51 -8.09
C TYR A 8 4.95 -5.47 -9.13
N SER A 9 4.78 -5.81 -10.41
CA SER A 9 5.06 -4.91 -11.52
C SER A 9 3.78 -4.25 -12.01
N TRP A 10 3.82 -2.93 -12.14
CA TRP A 10 2.71 -2.18 -12.73
C TRP A 10 3.05 -1.81 -14.18
N LYS A 11 2.33 -2.42 -15.12
CA LYS A 11 2.28 -1.95 -16.51
C LYS A 11 1.18 -0.90 -16.58
N GLY A 12 1.54 0.38 -16.64
CA GLY A 12 0.58 1.46 -16.91
C GLY A 12 -0.31 1.07 -18.09
N LYS A 13 -1.61 0.86 -17.85
CA LYS A 13 -2.51 0.34 -18.89
C LYS A 13 -2.73 1.41 -19.95
N SER A 14 -2.13 1.20 -21.13
CA SER A 14 -2.50 1.82 -22.41
C SER A 14 -3.81 1.21 -22.94
N THR A 15 -4.90 1.31 -22.18
CA THR A 15 -6.24 1.02 -22.68
C THR A 15 -7.08 2.28 -22.55
N ALA A 16 -7.49 2.78 -23.70
CA ALA A 16 -8.03 4.09 -24.09
C ALA A 16 -9.17 4.73 -23.26
N LYS A 17 -9.42 4.35 -22.00
CA LYS A 17 -10.51 4.93 -21.18
C LYS A 17 -10.16 5.26 -19.73
N LYS A 18 -8.97 4.93 -19.23
CA LYS A 18 -8.50 5.37 -17.90
C LYS A 18 -7.28 6.28 -18.07
N ARG A 19 -7.27 7.45 -17.41
CA ARG A 19 -6.13 8.37 -17.46
C ARG A 19 -4.87 7.62 -17.02
N PRO A 20 -3.75 7.69 -17.77
CA PRO A 20 -2.50 7.10 -17.35
C PRO A 20 -2.05 7.83 -16.08
N ILE A 21 -2.10 7.10 -14.98
CA ILE A 21 -1.75 7.57 -13.65
C ILE A 21 -0.25 7.90 -13.55
N SER A 22 0.57 7.25 -14.37
CA SER A 22 2.01 7.47 -14.53
C SER A 22 2.45 6.65 -15.75
N TRP A 23 3.38 7.19 -16.52
CA TRP A 23 3.92 6.59 -17.74
C TRP A 23 5.12 5.67 -17.47
N TRP A 24 5.45 5.47 -16.20
CA TRP A 24 6.66 4.78 -15.77
C TRP A 24 6.33 3.36 -15.31
N ARG A 25 7.05 2.38 -15.87
CA ARG A 25 7.12 1.04 -15.29
C ARG A 25 7.84 1.19 -13.95
N SER A 26 7.16 0.83 -12.87
CA SER A 26 7.81 0.62 -11.57
C SER A 26 7.49 -0.79 -11.10
N SER A 27 8.51 -1.47 -10.59
CA SER A 27 8.41 -2.75 -9.89
C SER A 27 8.62 -2.50 -8.40
N TYR A 28 7.73 -3.06 -7.58
CA TYR A 28 7.80 -2.93 -6.13
C TYR A 28 7.88 -4.30 -5.50
N ARG A 29 8.70 -4.47 -4.46
CA ARG A 29 8.58 -5.64 -3.60
C ARG A 29 7.35 -5.43 -2.74
N LEU A 30 6.31 -6.25 -2.94
CA LEU A 30 5.02 -6.12 -2.28
C LEU A 30 4.78 -7.35 -1.40
N ARG A 31 4.40 -7.11 -0.14
CA ARG A 31 3.94 -8.13 0.80
C ARG A 31 2.60 -7.70 1.39
N ILE A 32 1.60 -8.56 1.26
CA ILE A 32 0.23 -8.33 1.75
C ILE A 32 -0.08 -9.37 2.81
N VAL A 33 -0.48 -8.91 4.00
CA VAL A 33 -0.78 -9.77 5.14
C VAL A 33 -2.18 -9.47 5.68
N ASP A 34 -2.94 -10.52 5.93
CA ASP A 34 -4.18 -10.48 6.71
C ASP A 34 -3.89 -10.86 8.16
N VAL A 35 -3.99 -9.90 9.07
CA VAL A 35 -3.77 -10.11 10.51
C VAL A 35 -5.00 -10.65 11.22
N SER A 36 -6.19 -10.48 10.64
CA SER A 36 -7.46 -10.86 11.28
C SER A 36 -7.65 -12.37 11.39
N ARG A 37 -7.10 -13.13 10.45
CA ARG A 37 -7.21 -14.60 10.42
C ARG A 37 -6.56 -15.30 11.62
N ASN A 38 -5.66 -14.63 12.33
CA ASN A 38 -5.00 -15.20 13.50
C ASN A 38 -5.76 -14.93 14.80
N THR A 39 -6.86 -14.17 14.77
CA THR A 39 -7.61 -13.80 15.98
C THR A 39 -9.13 -13.88 15.74
N PRO A 40 -9.69 -15.09 15.68
CA PRO A 40 -11.12 -15.28 15.45
C PRO A 40 -11.94 -14.58 16.56
N GLY A 41 -13.02 -13.89 16.17
CA GLY A 41 -13.91 -13.17 17.08
C GLY A 41 -13.58 -11.68 17.29
N ILE A 42 -12.44 -11.19 16.79
CA ILE A 42 -12.09 -9.77 16.84
C ILE A 42 -12.33 -9.11 15.48
N VAL A 43 -13.07 -7.99 15.47
CA VAL A 43 -13.25 -7.17 14.28
C VAL A 43 -12.16 -6.10 14.23
N PHE A 44 -11.21 -6.28 13.32
CA PHE A 44 -10.15 -5.30 13.08
C PHE A 44 -10.66 -4.16 12.19
N LEU A 45 -10.38 -2.92 12.60
CA LEU A 45 -10.62 -1.73 11.77
C LEU A 45 -9.80 -1.80 10.47
N LYS A 46 -8.53 -2.20 10.60
CA LYS A 46 -7.59 -2.40 9.50
C LYS A 46 -7.00 -3.82 9.54
N PRO A 47 -7.71 -4.83 8.99
CA PRO A 47 -7.27 -6.22 9.01
C PRO A 47 -6.11 -6.53 8.07
N HIS A 48 -5.77 -5.63 7.14
CA HIS A 48 -4.73 -5.85 6.15
C HIS A 48 -3.54 -4.91 6.37
N VAL A 49 -2.34 -5.46 6.22
CA VAL A 49 -1.09 -4.69 6.14
C VAL A 49 -0.53 -4.90 4.73
N VAL A 50 -0.24 -3.79 4.05
CA VAL A 50 0.44 -3.79 2.76
C VAL A 50 1.79 -3.13 2.95
N LEU A 51 2.84 -3.94 2.84
CA LEU A 51 4.23 -3.51 2.86
C LEU A 51 4.73 -3.41 1.42
N PHE A 52 5.32 -2.27 1.07
CA PHE A 52 6.00 -2.11 -0.22
C PHE A 52 7.39 -1.51 -0.01
N ALA A 53 8.35 -2.01 -0.78
CA ALA A 53 9.69 -1.43 -0.88
C ALA A 53 9.96 -1.06 -2.34
N ASP A 54 10.58 0.10 -2.52
CA ASP A 54 11.09 0.51 -3.84
C ASP A 54 12.24 -0.42 -4.22
N THR A 55 12.21 -0.94 -5.45
CA THR A 55 13.30 -1.77 -5.99
C THR A 55 14.42 -0.92 -6.57
N GLY A 56 14.22 0.40 -6.69
CA GLY A 56 15.10 1.31 -7.39
C GLY A 56 14.81 1.41 -8.90
N GLU A 57 13.84 0.65 -9.41
CA GLU A 57 13.38 0.72 -10.80
C GLU A 57 12.07 1.53 -10.90
N GLY A 58 12.15 2.70 -11.55
CA GLY A 58 10.98 3.49 -11.96
C GLY A 58 10.79 4.79 -11.17
N ALA A 59 9.56 5.31 -11.20
CA ALA A 59 9.20 6.55 -10.51
C ALA A 59 8.99 6.32 -9.00
N SER A 60 9.43 7.26 -8.17
CA SER A 60 9.28 7.20 -6.71
C SER A 60 7.82 7.00 -6.31
N VAL A 61 7.58 5.99 -5.46
CA VAL A 61 6.25 5.63 -4.90
C VAL A 61 5.52 6.84 -4.34
N THR A 62 6.28 7.77 -3.75
CA THR A 62 5.75 8.95 -3.05
C THR A 62 4.71 9.73 -3.85
N ASN A 63 4.88 9.83 -5.17
CA ASN A 63 3.96 10.59 -6.04
C ASN A 63 2.83 9.75 -6.66
N CYS A 64 2.96 8.42 -6.69
CA CYS A 64 2.00 7.53 -7.36
C CYS A 64 1.21 6.64 -6.38
N LEU A 65 1.47 6.74 -5.07
CA LEU A 65 0.88 5.85 -4.07
C LEU A 65 -0.67 5.83 -4.08
N PRO A 66 -1.41 6.95 -4.24
CA PRO A 66 -2.88 6.93 -4.34
C PRO A 66 -3.40 5.92 -5.35
N ASP A 67 -2.78 5.88 -6.51
CA ASP A 67 -3.27 5.11 -7.62
C ASP A 67 -2.69 3.70 -7.66
N LEU A 68 -1.43 3.53 -7.21
CA LEU A 68 -0.87 2.21 -6.91
C LEU A 68 -1.74 1.48 -5.87
N ALA A 69 -2.14 2.17 -4.81
CA ALA A 69 -3.00 1.62 -3.76
C ALA A 69 -4.36 1.21 -4.30
N LYS A 70 -4.99 2.03 -5.17
CA LYS A 70 -6.26 1.67 -5.84
C LYS A 70 -6.10 0.41 -6.67
N GLN A 71 -5.03 0.32 -7.47
CA GLN A 71 -4.80 -0.85 -8.32
C GLN A 71 -4.59 -2.13 -7.47
N ILE A 72 -3.77 -2.06 -6.42
CA ILE A 72 -3.58 -3.18 -5.48
C ILE A 72 -4.92 -3.57 -4.83
N CYS A 73 -5.74 -2.60 -4.46
CA CYS A 73 -7.07 -2.88 -3.91
C CYS A 73 -7.99 -3.59 -4.93
N GLU A 74 -7.96 -3.18 -6.20
CA GLU A 74 -8.70 -3.86 -7.28
C GLU A 74 -8.19 -5.29 -7.48
N ASP A 75 -6.87 -5.49 -7.56
CA ASP A 75 -6.27 -6.78 -7.90
C ASP A 75 -6.36 -7.81 -6.76
N PHE A 76 -6.36 -7.36 -5.51
CA PHE A 76 -6.40 -8.22 -4.31
C PHE A 76 -7.73 -8.13 -3.53
N ALA A 77 -8.74 -7.44 -4.08
CA ALA A 77 -10.05 -7.22 -3.46
C ALA A 77 -9.95 -6.64 -2.02
N LEU A 78 -9.09 -5.64 -1.83
CA LEU A 78 -8.89 -4.95 -0.55
C LEU A 78 -9.72 -3.66 -0.47
N ASP A 79 -10.01 -3.20 0.74
CA ASP A 79 -10.56 -1.86 0.98
C ASP A 79 -9.43 -0.91 1.42
N LEU A 80 -9.18 0.12 0.60
CA LEU A 80 -8.11 1.11 0.80
C LEU A 80 -8.12 1.73 2.20
N ASN A 81 -9.30 1.95 2.80
CA ASN A 81 -9.42 2.56 4.13
C ASN A 81 -9.18 1.55 5.26
N ARG A 82 -9.30 0.25 4.97
CA ARG A 82 -9.10 -0.87 5.90
C ARG A 82 -7.73 -1.53 5.76
N VAL A 83 -6.79 -0.83 5.15
CA VAL A 83 -5.39 -1.23 5.00
C VAL A 83 -4.47 -0.30 5.80
N VAL A 84 -3.45 -0.88 6.43
CA VAL A 84 -2.26 -0.16 6.90
C VAL A 84 -1.23 -0.21 5.77
N TRP A 85 -0.92 0.94 5.20
CA TRP A 85 0.03 1.06 4.09
C TRP A 85 1.39 1.44 4.63
N VAL A 86 2.39 0.61 4.36
CA VAL A 86 3.72 0.72 4.95
C VAL A 86 4.76 0.71 3.84
N GLU A 87 5.59 1.73 3.82
CA GLU A 87 6.79 1.77 3.02
C GLU A 87 7.96 1.25 3.86
N ASP A 88 8.68 0.27 3.32
CA ASP A 88 9.93 -0.24 3.88
C ASP A 88 11.13 0.40 3.15
N ARG A 89 11.92 1.16 3.90
CA ARG A 89 13.13 1.86 3.48
C ARG A 89 14.32 1.41 4.35
N PRO A 90 14.92 0.24 4.06
CA PRO A 90 16.00 -0.31 4.89
C PRO A 90 17.22 0.61 5.04
N GLU A 91 17.40 1.56 4.11
CA GLU A 91 18.52 2.51 4.06
C GLU A 91 18.41 3.70 5.02
N ILE A 92 17.25 3.93 5.67
CA ILE A 92 17.06 5.04 6.61
C ILE A 92 16.74 4.56 8.03
N LYS A 93 17.08 5.41 9.03
CA LYS A 93 16.85 5.11 10.45
C LYS A 93 15.37 4.83 10.77
N GLU A 94 14.46 5.56 10.13
CA GLU A 94 13.01 5.31 10.19
C GLU A 94 12.59 4.35 9.08
N ARG A 95 13.04 3.09 9.20
CA ARG A 95 12.85 2.06 8.16
C ARG A 95 11.41 1.94 7.69
N PHE A 96 10.45 1.94 8.61
CA PHE A 96 9.03 1.78 8.29
C PHE A 96 8.29 3.11 8.39
N ARG A 97 7.70 3.56 7.28
CA ARG A 97 6.84 4.74 7.24
C ARG A 97 5.41 4.34 6.87
N VAL A 98 4.45 4.87 7.60
CA VAL A 98 3.03 4.58 7.38
C VAL A 98 2.40 5.71 6.57
N ALA A 99 1.76 5.33 5.47
CA ALA A 99 1.00 6.23 4.63
C ALA A 99 -0.42 6.44 5.18
N VAL A 100 -0.83 7.70 5.25
CA VAL A 100 -2.15 8.15 5.69
C VAL A 100 -2.85 8.80 4.51
N PHE A 101 -3.89 8.15 4.00
CA PHE A 101 -4.70 8.63 2.89
C PHE A 101 -5.78 9.57 3.42
N ARG A 102 -5.79 10.80 2.91
CA ARG A 102 -6.82 11.80 3.22
C ARG A 102 -7.62 12.09 1.95
N PRO A 103 -8.94 11.85 1.94
CA PRO A 103 -9.75 12.19 0.79
C PRO A 103 -9.77 13.71 0.61
N VAL A 104 -9.42 14.18 -0.59
CA VAL A 104 -9.36 15.63 -0.92
C VAL A 104 -10.44 16.05 -1.91
N ALA A 105 -10.90 15.13 -2.75
CA ALA A 105 -11.99 15.39 -3.69
C ALA A 105 -12.72 14.09 -4.02
N ARG A 106 -13.96 14.24 -4.50
CA ARG A 106 -14.75 13.13 -5.05
C ARG A 106 -15.30 13.56 -6.41
N LEU A 107 -15.11 12.73 -7.42
CA LEU A 107 -15.69 12.92 -8.75
C LEU A 107 -16.49 11.67 -9.11
N GLY A 108 -17.82 11.78 -9.07
CA GLY A 108 -18.68 10.61 -9.22
C GLY A 108 -18.39 9.58 -8.12
N ARG A 109 -17.98 8.37 -8.53
CA ARG A 109 -17.61 7.28 -7.60
C ARG A 109 -16.13 7.30 -7.20
N ASP A 110 -15.30 8.08 -7.89
CA ASP A 110 -13.88 8.12 -7.64
C ASP A 110 -13.54 9.09 -6.52
N VAL A 111 -12.72 8.62 -5.56
CA VAL A 111 -12.15 9.44 -4.49
C VAL A 111 -10.69 9.71 -4.80
N PHE A 112 -10.31 10.98 -4.70
CA PHE A 112 -8.92 11.42 -4.81
C PHE A 112 -8.35 11.56 -3.40
N TYR A 113 -7.13 11.07 -3.23
CA TYR A 113 -6.46 11.05 -1.94
C TYR A 113 -5.17 11.85 -2.00
N GLN A 114 -4.94 12.64 -0.97
CA GLN A 114 -3.62 13.12 -0.60
C GLN A 114 -2.98 12.14 0.36
N VAL A 115 -1.69 11.89 0.20
CA VAL A 115 -0.92 11.03 1.11
C VAL A 115 -0.09 11.90 2.04
N ALA A 116 -0.23 11.65 3.34
CA ALA A 116 0.71 12.11 4.36
C ALA A 116 1.50 10.90 4.90
N TRP A 117 2.73 11.13 5.32
CA TRP A 117 3.61 10.10 5.85
C TRP A 117 3.90 10.35 7.33
N ARG A 118 3.94 9.28 8.12
CA ARG A 118 4.38 9.32 9.51
C ARG A 118 5.24 8.11 9.85
N ALA A 119 6.01 8.20 10.92
CA ALA A 119 6.65 7.03 11.50
C ALA A 119 5.58 6.01 11.96
N ALA A 120 5.91 4.72 11.86
CA ALA A 120 5.11 3.66 12.47
C ALA A 120 5.15 3.80 14.01
N ILE A 121 4.00 3.67 14.66
CA ILE A 121 3.94 3.66 16.14
C ILE A 121 4.39 2.30 16.68
N PRO A 122 4.76 2.17 17.97
CA PRO A 122 5.30 0.92 18.52
C PRO A 122 4.44 -0.32 18.26
N SER A 123 3.11 -0.22 18.40
CA SER A 123 2.20 -1.35 18.14
C SER A 123 2.16 -1.76 16.66
N GLU A 124 2.23 -0.80 15.75
CA GLU A 124 2.34 -1.07 14.31
C GLU A 124 3.70 -1.69 13.98
N LEU A 125 4.78 -1.18 14.56
CA LEU A 125 6.12 -1.75 14.40
C LEU A 125 6.17 -3.20 14.86
N SER A 126 5.57 -3.52 16.01
CA SER A 126 5.46 -4.90 16.48
C SER A 126 4.70 -5.79 15.49
N LEU A 127 3.58 -5.32 14.95
CA LEU A 127 2.80 -6.06 13.95
C LEU A 127 3.57 -6.25 12.62
N ILE A 128 4.20 -5.18 12.13
CA ILE A 128 5.01 -5.20 10.90
C ILE A 128 6.19 -6.16 11.08
N THR A 129 6.88 -6.11 12.21
CA THR A 129 8.06 -6.97 12.45
C THR A 129 7.65 -8.43 12.65
N ALA A 130 6.54 -8.71 13.33
CA ALA A 130 6.07 -10.06 13.58
C ALA A 130 5.51 -10.78 12.33
N HIS A 131 5.05 -10.03 11.33
CA HIS A 131 4.33 -10.60 10.20
C HIS A 131 4.86 -10.20 8.82
N CYS A 132 5.68 -9.16 8.72
CA CYS A 132 6.09 -8.55 7.47
C CYS A 132 7.61 -8.33 7.33
N ALA A 133 8.41 -8.45 8.40
CA ALA A 133 9.87 -8.37 8.34
C ALA A 133 10.52 -9.64 7.76
#